data_AF-A0A1V4APJ8-F1
#
_entry.id   AF-A0A1V4APJ8-F1
#
_cell.length_a   1.000
_cell.length_b   1.000
_cell.length_c   1.000
_cell.angle_alpha   90.00
_cell.angle_beta   90.00
_cell.angle_gamma   90.00
#
_symmetry.space_group_name_H-M   'P 1'
#
loop_
_entity.id
_entity.type
_entity.pdbx_description
1 polymer ?
#
loop_
_entity_poly.entity_id
_entity_poly.type
_entity_poly.pdbx_seq_one_letter_code
_entity_poly.pdbx_strand_id
1 'polypeptide(L)'
;MNQREHVITDKTLWMILLVACIIRLYLWYVTPIISTDGISYINTAKHFIAGDFYEGLKHPYHPLYSLFIAVVSSMGIDFETAGRLVSLFFSTLSVAVVYFIGKRMFGLRIAIISAVLLAFHPYAARLSAEVRCDSMYLFFYLLGFGLGYLAITAKKLYLFFLAGVASAFAYLTRPEGISVILILSIWIGIQLIKSERPCWGNCLKKLCVLFIGFLIFSSPYLLYLRDYTNSWTFTQKKTVV
;
A
#
# COMPACT_ATOMS: atom_id res chain seq x y z
N MET A 1 -16.34 28.09 -9.50
CA MET A 1 -16.92 27.27 -10.58
C MET A 1 -15.81 27.01 -11.59
N ASN A 2 -15.30 25.82 -11.92
CA ASN A 2 -15.80 24.46 -11.83
C ASN A 2 -14.54 23.54 -11.71
N GLN A 3 -14.17 23.06 -10.51
CA GLN A 3 -12.94 22.25 -10.30
C GLN A 3 -13.19 20.73 -10.35
N ARG A 4 -14.32 20.28 -10.91
CA ARG A 4 -14.72 18.86 -10.88
C ARG A 4 -14.38 18.04 -12.14
N GLU A 5 -13.81 18.64 -13.20
CA GLU A 5 -13.75 17.96 -14.51
C GLU A 5 -12.37 17.42 -14.96
N HIS A 6 -11.27 17.64 -14.24
CA HIS A 6 -9.93 17.19 -14.72
C HIS A 6 -9.30 16.04 -13.93
N VAL A 7 -10.12 15.15 -13.36
CA VAL A 7 -9.60 13.95 -12.68
C VAL A 7 -9.22 12.85 -13.68
N ILE A 8 -9.66 12.91 -14.94
CA ILE A 8 -9.51 11.79 -15.90
C ILE A 8 -8.83 12.17 -17.25
N THR A 9 -8.65 13.47 -17.57
CA THR A 9 -8.20 13.91 -18.91
C THR A 9 -6.74 14.37 -19.01
N ASP A 10 -5.84 13.95 -18.12
CA ASP A 10 -4.41 14.13 -18.37
C ASP A 10 -3.94 13.00 -19.30
N LYS A 11 -4.00 13.23 -20.62
CA LYS A 11 -3.42 12.32 -21.63
C LYS A 11 -1.98 11.92 -21.24
N THR A 12 -1.24 12.85 -20.63
CA THR A 12 0.10 12.64 -20.10
C THR A 12 0.18 11.53 -19.05
N LEU A 13 -0.74 11.49 -18.09
CA LEU A 13 -0.75 10.43 -17.08
C LEU A 13 -0.99 9.07 -17.73
N TRP A 14 -1.99 8.97 -18.62
CA TRP A 14 -2.28 7.73 -19.33
C TRP A 14 -1.09 7.25 -20.18
N MET A 15 -0.39 8.16 -20.85
CA MET A 15 0.85 7.82 -21.57
C MET A 15 1.93 7.30 -20.63
N ILE A 16 2.15 7.94 -19.48
CA ILE A 16 3.14 7.50 -18.49
C ILE A 16 2.76 6.11 -17.94
N LEU A 17 1.49 5.88 -17.61
CA LEU A 17 1.02 4.58 -17.11
C LEU A 17 1.13 3.48 -18.17
N LEU A 18 0.84 3.80 -19.42
CA LEU A 18 0.98 2.87 -20.54
C LEU A 18 2.45 2.49 -20.72
N VAL A 19 3.36 3.47 -20.75
CA VAL A 19 4.81 3.22 -20.83
C VAL A 19 5.30 2.41 -19.63
N ALA A 20 4.87 2.77 -18.41
CA ALA A 20 5.18 2.05 -17.19
C ALA A 20 4.72 0.58 -17.27
N CYS A 21 3.51 0.34 -17.78
CA CYS A 21 2.95 -1.00 -17.95
C CYS A 21 3.74 -1.81 -18.99
N ILE A 22 4.06 -1.22 -20.15
CA ILE A 22 4.86 -1.89 -21.20
C ILE A 22 6.23 -2.32 -20.68
N ILE A 23 6.93 -1.44 -19.96
CA ILE A 23 8.25 -1.78 -19.38
C ILE A 23 8.13 -2.99 -18.44
N ARG A 24 7.08 -3.03 -17.61
CA ARG A 24 6.86 -4.10 -16.64
C ARG A 24 6.47 -5.42 -17.31
N LEU A 25 5.65 -5.36 -18.35
CA LEU A 25 5.30 -6.52 -19.19
C LEU A 25 6.53 -7.07 -19.93
N TYR A 26 7.38 -6.19 -20.46
CA TYR A 26 8.65 -6.60 -21.05
C TYR A 26 9.54 -7.30 -20.04
N LEU A 27 9.70 -6.74 -18.83
CA LEU A 27 10.49 -7.36 -17.78
C LEU A 27 9.91 -8.69 -17.33
N TRP A 28 8.58 -8.81 -17.18
CA TRP A 28 7.92 -10.09 -16.92
C TRP A 28 8.40 -11.15 -17.92
N TYR A 29 8.34 -10.85 -19.21
CA TYR A 29 8.74 -11.79 -20.26
C TYR A 29 10.22 -12.21 -20.14
N VAL A 30 11.10 -11.28 -19.75
CA VAL A 30 12.54 -11.52 -19.64
C VAL A 30 12.95 -12.18 -18.31
N THR A 31 12.14 -12.09 -17.26
CA THR A 31 12.43 -12.68 -15.94
C THR A 31 11.51 -13.88 -15.64
N PRO A 32 11.86 -15.10 -16.12
CA PRO A 32 11.03 -16.29 -15.90
C PRO A 32 11.17 -16.91 -14.50
N ILE A 33 12.13 -16.46 -13.69
CA ILE A 33 12.48 -17.11 -12.42
C ILE A 33 11.62 -16.55 -11.27
N ILE A 34 10.94 -17.44 -10.55
CA ILE A 34 10.22 -17.10 -9.32
C ILE A 34 11.23 -16.85 -8.19
N SER A 35 11.05 -15.75 -7.46
CA SER A 35 11.85 -15.50 -6.26
C SER A 35 11.56 -16.54 -5.17
N THR A 36 12.56 -16.88 -4.35
CA THR A 36 12.41 -17.85 -3.24
C THR A 36 11.28 -17.48 -2.28
N ASP A 37 11.10 -16.18 -1.99
CA ASP A 37 10.00 -15.66 -1.16
C ASP A 37 8.63 -15.84 -1.83
N GLY A 38 8.58 -15.82 -3.17
CA GLY A 38 7.37 -15.98 -3.98
C GLY A 38 6.65 -17.30 -3.73
N ILE A 39 7.41 -18.37 -3.47
CA ILE A 39 6.86 -19.70 -3.16
C ILE A 39 6.05 -19.67 -1.85
N SER A 40 6.57 -18.99 -0.83
CA SER A 40 5.85 -18.85 0.44
C SER A 40 4.53 -18.10 0.27
N TYR A 41 4.52 -17.00 -0.51
CA TYR A 41 3.28 -16.27 -0.79
C TYR A 41 2.25 -17.12 -1.54
N ILE A 42 2.69 -17.90 -2.54
CA ILE A 42 1.82 -18.81 -3.31
C ILE A 42 1.26 -19.91 -2.40
N ASN A 43 2.08 -20.52 -1.54
CA ASN A 43 1.62 -21.55 -0.62
C ASN A 43 0.57 -21.02 0.37
N THR A 44 0.82 -19.83 0.95
CA THR A 44 -0.19 -19.15 1.78
C THR A 44 -1.48 -18.87 1.00
N ALA A 45 -1.38 -18.46 -0.27
CA ALA A 45 -2.55 -18.21 -1.11
C ALA A 45 -3.38 -19.49 -1.36
N LYS A 46 -2.72 -20.63 -1.56
CA LYS A 46 -3.38 -21.95 -1.70
C LYS A 46 -4.19 -22.32 -0.45
N HIS A 47 -3.64 -22.09 0.74
CA HIS A 47 -4.38 -22.30 2.00
C HIS A 47 -5.61 -21.39 2.10
N PHE A 48 -5.50 -20.12 1.69
CA PHE A 48 -6.66 -19.21 1.68
C PHE A 48 -7.77 -19.65 0.72
N ILE A 49 -7.43 -20.17 -0.45
CA ILE A 49 -8.44 -20.73 -1.38
C ILE A 49 -9.08 -22.00 -0.81
N ALA A 50 -8.30 -22.86 -0.14
CA ALA A 50 -8.79 -24.08 0.49
C ALA A 50 -9.71 -23.81 1.71
N GLY A 51 -9.78 -22.57 2.21
CA GLY A 51 -10.51 -22.21 3.42
C GLY A 51 -9.70 -22.38 4.72
N ASP A 52 -8.45 -22.82 4.62
CA ASP A 52 -7.54 -23.06 5.74
C ASP A 52 -6.82 -21.77 6.17
N PHE A 53 -7.59 -20.75 6.56
CA PHE A 53 -7.04 -19.44 6.95
C PHE A 53 -6.03 -19.51 8.09
N TYR A 54 -6.22 -20.43 9.04
CA TYR A 54 -5.30 -20.61 10.17
C TYR A 54 -3.91 -21.05 9.72
N GLU A 55 -3.83 -22.07 8.85
CA GLU A 55 -2.54 -22.53 8.30
C GLU A 55 -1.89 -21.47 7.42
N GLY A 56 -2.67 -20.74 6.62
CA GLY A 56 -2.16 -19.63 5.81
C GLY A 56 -1.52 -18.51 6.65
N LEU A 57 -2.08 -18.22 7.83
CA LEU A 57 -1.59 -17.18 8.75
C LEU A 57 -0.41 -17.62 9.64
N LYS A 58 -0.04 -18.91 9.66
CA LYS A 58 1.15 -19.38 10.38
C LYS A 58 2.46 -18.97 9.72
N HIS A 59 2.41 -18.64 8.43
CA HIS A 59 3.60 -18.16 7.74
C HIS A 59 4.00 -16.78 8.26
N PRO A 60 5.32 -16.51 8.42
CA PRO A 60 5.81 -15.25 8.99
C PRO A 60 5.56 -14.01 8.11
N TYR A 61 5.13 -14.22 6.87
CA TYR A 61 4.80 -13.15 5.94
C TYR A 61 3.38 -12.64 6.19
N HIS A 62 3.19 -11.33 6.07
CA HIS A 62 1.90 -10.74 6.29
C HIS A 62 0.91 -11.10 5.16
N PRO A 63 -0.39 -11.25 5.47
CA PRO A 63 -1.31 -12.02 4.64
C PRO A 63 -1.85 -11.29 3.41
N LEU A 64 -1.78 -9.95 3.35
CA LEU A 64 -2.57 -9.20 2.37
C LEU A 64 -2.19 -9.51 0.93
N TYR A 65 -0.90 -9.66 0.65
CA TYR A 65 -0.43 -9.98 -0.69
C TYR A 65 -0.92 -11.36 -1.13
N SER A 66 -0.79 -12.38 -0.27
CA SER A 66 -1.30 -13.73 -0.55
C SER A 66 -2.82 -13.80 -0.66
N LEU A 67 -3.56 -12.96 0.07
CA LEU A 67 -5.02 -12.83 -0.09
C LEU A 67 -5.38 -12.31 -1.47
N PHE A 68 -4.66 -11.29 -1.98
CA PHE A 68 -4.89 -10.81 -3.35
C PHE A 68 -4.53 -11.85 -4.41
N ILE A 69 -3.46 -12.64 -4.20
CA ILE A 69 -3.14 -13.78 -5.07
C ILE A 69 -4.30 -14.78 -5.06
N ALA A 70 -4.85 -15.12 -3.90
CA ALA A 70 -5.97 -16.05 -3.78
C ALA A 70 -7.21 -15.56 -4.53
N VAL A 71 -7.53 -14.26 -4.42
CA VAL A 71 -8.66 -13.64 -5.13
C VAL A 71 -8.47 -13.63 -6.65
N VAL A 72 -7.25 -13.39 -7.14
CA VAL A 72 -6.99 -13.41 -8.59
C VAL A 72 -6.96 -14.85 -9.11
N SER A 73 -6.40 -15.78 -8.35
CA SER A 73 -6.31 -17.18 -8.74
C SER A 73 -7.66 -17.91 -8.70
N SER A 74 -8.61 -17.49 -7.84
CA SER A 74 -9.98 -18.03 -7.85
C SER A 74 -10.74 -17.77 -9.16
N MET A 75 -10.24 -16.86 -10.01
CA MET A 75 -10.75 -16.62 -11.38
C MET A 75 -10.22 -17.66 -12.39
N GLY A 76 -9.50 -18.69 -11.95
CA GLY A 76 -8.91 -19.73 -12.82
C GLY A 76 -7.51 -19.39 -13.34
N ILE A 77 -6.87 -18.35 -12.79
CA ILE A 77 -5.50 -17.95 -13.16
C ILE A 77 -4.51 -18.74 -12.31
N ASP A 78 -3.44 -19.23 -12.93
CA ASP A 78 -2.34 -19.90 -12.21
C ASP A 78 -1.74 -18.98 -11.12
N PHE A 79 -1.36 -19.56 -9.97
CA PHE A 79 -0.91 -18.80 -8.80
C PHE A 79 0.34 -17.93 -9.06
N GLU A 80 1.28 -18.40 -9.88
CA GLU A 80 2.47 -17.63 -10.22
C GLU A 80 2.08 -16.40 -11.05
N THR A 81 1.24 -16.62 -12.05
CA THR A 81 0.69 -15.57 -12.91
C THR A 81 -0.13 -14.57 -12.10
N ALA A 82 -0.97 -15.06 -11.18
CA ALA A 82 -1.76 -14.23 -10.28
C ALA A 82 -0.86 -13.34 -9.40
N GLY A 83 0.21 -13.91 -8.84
CA GLY A 83 1.23 -13.16 -8.11
C GLY A 83 1.86 -12.03 -8.92
N ARG A 84 2.34 -12.35 -10.13
CA ARG A 84 2.95 -11.35 -11.02
C ARG A 84 1.95 -10.26 -11.44
N LEU A 85 0.69 -10.62 -11.71
CA LEU A 85 -0.36 -9.65 -12.02
C LEU A 85 -0.60 -8.69 -10.86
N VAL A 86 -0.68 -9.18 -9.63
CA VAL A 86 -0.87 -8.35 -8.44
C VAL A 86 0.30 -7.37 -8.30
N SER A 87 1.54 -7.85 -8.40
CA SER A 87 2.74 -6.99 -8.30
C SER A 87 2.80 -5.94 -9.41
N LEU A 88 2.53 -6.33 -10.67
CA LEU A 88 2.50 -5.44 -11.82
C LEU A 88 1.41 -4.37 -11.68
N PHE A 89 0.21 -4.77 -11.26
CA PHE A 89 -0.93 -3.88 -11.07
C PHE A 89 -0.61 -2.80 -10.04
N PHE A 90 -0.19 -3.18 -8.84
CA PHE A 90 0.12 -2.22 -7.77
C PHE A 90 1.36 -1.38 -8.06
N SER A 91 2.37 -1.92 -8.74
CA SER A 91 3.53 -1.14 -9.18
C SER A 91 3.14 -0.06 -10.19
N THR A 92 2.26 -0.38 -11.14
CA THR A 92 1.75 0.59 -12.12
C THR A 92 0.89 1.64 -11.44
N LEU A 93 0.03 1.23 -10.50
CA LEU A 93 -0.83 2.15 -9.76
C LEU A 93 -0.04 3.08 -8.83
N SER A 94 1.11 2.63 -8.33
CA SER A 94 2.04 3.48 -7.55
C SER A 94 2.52 4.69 -8.35
N VAL A 95 2.74 4.54 -9.66
CA VAL A 95 3.09 5.66 -10.55
C VAL A 95 1.97 6.70 -10.60
N ALA A 96 0.70 6.24 -10.67
CA ALA A 96 -0.45 7.14 -10.63
C ALA A 96 -0.52 7.90 -9.31
N VAL A 97 -0.29 7.22 -8.19
CA VAL A 97 -0.30 7.86 -6.85
C VAL A 97 0.77 8.94 -6.76
N VAL A 98 2.01 8.67 -7.19
CA VAL A 98 3.09 9.68 -7.23
C VAL A 98 2.70 10.87 -8.09
N TYR A 99 2.12 10.64 -9.27
CA TYR A 99 1.65 11.70 -10.14
C TYR A 99 0.62 12.60 -9.44
N PHE A 100 -0.42 12.02 -8.84
CA PHE A 100 -1.48 12.80 -8.19
C PHE A 100 -0.97 13.57 -6.96
N ILE A 101 -0.14 12.95 -6.13
CA ILE A 101 0.48 13.60 -4.97
C ILE A 101 1.39 14.73 -5.42
N GLY A 102 2.30 14.46 -6.37
CA GLY A 102 3.23 15.44 -6.92
C GLY A 102 2.49 16.63 -7.56
N LYS A 103 1.41 16.37 -8.30
CA LYS A 103 0.60 17.41 -8.93
C LYS A 103 -0.04 18.32 -7.89
N ARG A 104 -0.47 17.77 -6.76
CA ARG A 104 -1.07 18.54 -5.67
C ARG A 104 -0.04 19.31 -4.85
N MET A 105 1.13 18.73 -4.58
CA MET A 105 2.14 19.32 -3.71
C MET A 105 3.00 20.37 -4.42
N PHE A 106 3.39 20.07 -5.67
CA PHE A 106 4.47 20.78 -6.36
C PHE A 106 4.08 21.23 -7.79
N GLY A 107 2.86 20.92 -8.22
CA GLY A 107 2.36 21.27 -9.54
C GLY A 107 2.71 20.24 -10.63
N LEU A 108 2.21 20.49 -11.84
CA LEU A 108 2.18 19.51 -12.94
C LEU A 108 3.58 19.07 -13.40
N ARG A 109 4.53 20.00 -13.53
CA ARG A 109 5.88 19.69 -14.03
C ARG A 109 6.60 18.66 -13.14
N ILE A 110 6.56 18.89 -11.82
CA ILE A 110 7.21 18.01 -10.85
C ILE A 110 6.47 16.66 -10.79
N ALA A 111 5.14 16.66 -10.89
CA ALA A 111 4.35 15.43 -10.98
C ALA A 111 4.77 14.52 -12.14
N ILE A 112 4.93 15.10 -13.33
CA ILE A 112 5.36 14.37 -14.54
C ILE A 112 6.76 13.80 -14.33
N ILE A 113 7.71 14.62 -13.88
CA ILE A 113 9.10 14.19 -13.66
C ILE A 113 9.15 13.05 -12.64
N SER A 114 8.50 13.19 -11.48
CA SER A 114 8.49 12.15 -10.45
C SER A 114 7.82 10.85 -10.92
N ALA A 115 6.73 10.94 -11.67
CA ALA A 115 6.04 9.77 -12.21
C ALA A 115 6.88 9.05 -13.27
N VAL A 116 7.54 9.79 -14.17
CA VAL A 116 8.48 9.22 -15.16
C VAL A 116 9.66 8.57 -14.45
N LEU A 117 10.27 9.22 -13.46
CA LEU A 117 11.37 8.64 -12.70
C LEU A 117 10.98 7.32 -12.05
N LEU A 118 9.80 7.23 -11.43
CA LEU A 118 9.31 5.97 -10.85
C LEU A 118 8.95 4.93 -11.92
N ALA A 119 8.39 5.35 -13.06
CA ALA A 119 8.03 4.46 -14.16
C ALA A 119 9.25 3.71 -14.72
N PHE A 120 10.38 4.42 -14.87
CA PHE A 120 11.64 3.91 -15.41
C PHE A 120 12.62 3.40 -14.34
N HIS A 121 12.30 3.53 -13.05
CA HIS A 121 13.22 3.13 -11.99
C HIS A 121 13.48 1.61 -12.04
N PRO A 122 14.74 1.17 -12.27
CA PRO A 122 15.03 -0.23 -12.62
C PRO A 122 14.64 -1.20 -11.51
N TYR A 123 14.81 -0.80 -10.25
CA TYR A 123 14.42 -1.62 -9.10
C TYR A 123 12.91 -1.74 -8.95
N ALA A 124 12.16 -0.65 -9.19
CA ALA A 124 10.70 -0.65 -9.06
C ALA A 124 10.05 -1.44 -10.20
N ALA A 125 10.65 -1.39 -11.39
CA ALA A 125 10.22 -2.17 -12.54
C ALA A 125 10.55 -3.67 -12.35
N ARG A 126 11.75 -4.01 -11.86
CA ARG A 126 12.11 -5.42 -11.59
C ARG A 126 11.23 -6.06 -10.52
N LEU A 127 11.00 -5.37 -9.39
CA LEU A 127 10.13 -5.86 -8.31
C LEU A 127 8.66 -6.04 -8.73
N SER A 128 8.26 -5.49 -9.86
CA SER A 128 6.91 -5.66 -10.40
C SER A 128 6.75 -6.90 -11.27
N ALA A 129 7.85 -7.46 -11.78
CA ALA A 129 7.87 -8.65 -12.63
C ALA A 129 7.98 -9.94 -11.82
N GLU A 130 8.41 -9.85 -10.56
CA GLU A 130 8.52 -10.98 -9.63
C GLU A 130 7.28 -11.08 -8.73
N VAL A 131 7.00 -12.29 -8.23
CA VAL A 131 5.96 -12.53 -7.22
C VAL A 131 6.43 -11.97 -5.88
N ARG A 132 6.31 -10.64 -5.69
CA ARG A 132 6.78 -9.94 -4.49
C ARG A 132 5.78 -8.90 -3.99
N CYS A 133 5.62 -8.86 -2.67
CA CYS A 133 4.73 -7.92 -1.99
C CYS A 133 5.21 -6.45 -2.04
N ASP A 134 6.49 -6.21 -2.37
CA ASP A 134 7.12 -4.88 -2.32
C ASP A 134 6.34 -3.82 -3.13
N SER A 135 5.83 -4.19 -4.29
CA SER A 135 5.05 -3.30 -5.16
C SER A 135 3.71 -2.90 -4.54
N MET A 136 3.05 -3.83 -3.86
CA MET A 136 1.78 -3.60 -3.14
C MET A 136 2.01 -2.75 -1.89
N TYR A 137 3.06 -3.05 -1.14
CA TYR A 137 3.49 -2.26 0.00
C TYR A 137 3.74 -0.81 -0.39
N LEU A 138 4.56 -0.57 -1.42
CA LEU A 138 4.89 0.77 -1.89
C LEU A 138 3.64 1.56 -2.30
N PHE A 139 2.71 0.92 -2.99
CA PHE A 139 1.45 1.54 -3.38
C PHE A 139 0.66 2.04 -2.17
N PHE A 140 0.35 1.17 -1.21
CA PHE A 140 -0.45 1.53 -0.05
C PHE A 140 0.28 2.52 0.87
N TYR A 141 1.61 2.41 0.97
CA TYR A 141 2.44 3.35 1.70
C TYR A 141 2.31 4.77 1.13
N LEU A 142 2.53 4.93 -0.18
CA LEU A 142 2.43 6.21 -0.87
C LEU A 142 0.99 6.74 -0.83
N LEU A 143 0.00 5.86 -1.02
CA LEU A 143 -1.41 6.23 -0.96
C LEU A 143 -1.81 6.75 0.42
N GLY A 144 -1.41 6.06 1.49
CA GLY A 144 -1.68 6.48 2.87
C GLY A 144 -1.06 7.84 3.19
N PHE A 145 0.19 8.06 2.78
CA PHE A 145 0.85 9.36 2.90
C PHE A 145 0.16 10.46 2.10
N GLY A 146 -0.17 10.18 0.83
CA GLY A 146 -0.85 11.13 -0.04
C GLY A 146 -2.23 11.52 0.48
N LEU A 147 -3.01 10.55 0.93
CA LEU A 147 -4.32 10.77 1.54
C LEU A 147 -4.19 11.56 2.85
N GLY A 148 -3.18 11.28 3.68
CA GLY A 148 -2.91 12.04 4.90
C GLY A 148 -2.57 13.51 4.61
N TYR A 149 -1.71 13.75 3.61
CA TYR A 149 -1.41 15.10 3.13
C TYR A 149 -2.66 15.82 2.60
N LEU A 150 -3.48 15.13 1.81
CA LEU A 150 -4.74 15.66 1.31
C LEU A 150 -5.75 15.92 2.43
N ALA A 151 -5.79 15.08 3.46
CA ALA A 151 -6.66 15.24 4.62
C ALA A 151 -6.36 16.52 5.38
N ILE A 152 -5.07 16.81 5.56
CA ILE A 152 -4.55 18.02 6.18
C ILE A 152 -4.89 19.25 5.32
N THR A 153 -4.52 19.23 4.04
CA THR A 153 -4.65 20.41 3.17
C THR A 153 -6.10 20.73 2.81
N ALA A 154 -6.91 19.71 2.53
CA ALA A 154 -8.33 19.89 2.22
C ALA A 154 -9.22 20.00 3.47
N LYS A 155 -8.67 19.77 4.67
CA LYS A 155 -9.39 19.75 5.96
C LYS A 155 -10.59 18.80 5.98
N LYS A 156 -10.52 17.69 5.24
CA LYS A 156 -11.61 16.71 5.11
C LYS A 156 -11.37 15.52 6.02
N LEU A 157 -12.34 15.23 6.90
CA LEU A 157 -12.19 14.21 7.93
C LEU A 157 -12.13 12.78 7.36
N TYR A 158 -12.95 12.47 6.34
CA TYR A 158 -12.97 11.13 5.74
C TYR A 158 -11.63 10.74 5.08
N LEU A 159 -10.81 11.71 4.69
CA LEU A 159 -9.48 11.43 4.14
C LEU A 159 -8.51 10.89 5.21
N PHE A 160 -8.67 11.27 6.48
CA PHE A 160 -7.93 10.65 7.58
C PHE A 160 -8.32 9.18 7.76
N PHE A 161 -9.62 8.87 7.62
CA PHE A 161 -10.08 7.48 7.67
C PHE A 161 -9.46 6.66 6.53
N LEU A 162 -9.53 7.15 5.29
CA LEU A 162 -8.95 6.46 4.13
C LEU A 162 -7.42 6.34 4.24
N ALA A 163 -6.73 7.33 4.80
CA ALA A 163 -5.30 7.24 5.09
C ALA A 163 -5.00 6.14 6.12
N GLY A 164 -5.86 5.99 7.13
CA GLY A 164 -5.77 4.90 8.12
C GLY A 164 -5.96 3.53 7.49
N VAL A 165 -6.98 3.38 6.63
CA VAL A 165 -7.22 2.14 5.86
C VAL A 165 -6.03 1.79 4.97
N ALA A 166 -5.51 2.76 4.21
CA ALA A 166 -4.33 2.55 3.37
C ALA A 166 -3.09 2.18 4.21
N SER A 167 -2.91 2.79 5.39
CA SER A 167 -1.85 2.41 6.32
C SER A 167 -2.02 1.00 6.87
N ALA A 168 -3.25 0.56 7.14
CA ALA A 168 -3.50 -0.82 7.56
C ALA A 168 -3.19 -1.82 6.45
N PHE A 169 -3.53 -1.50 5.20
CA PHE A 169 -3.16 -2.34 4.07
C PHE A 169 -1.65 -2.37 3.84
N ALA A 170 -0.95 -1.24 3.99
CA ALA A 170 0.52 -1.24 4.01
C ALA A 170 1.06 -2.15 5.13
N TYR A 171 0.53 -2.03 6.35
CA TYR A 171 0.91 -2.88 7.48
C TYR A 171 0.65 -4.36 7.22
N LEU A 172 -0.49 -4.74 6.64
CA LEU A 172 -0.82 -6.13 6.32
C LEU A 172 -0.06 -6.68 5.10
N THR A 173 0.68 -5.85 4.36
CA THR A 173 1.66 -6.34 3.39
C THR A 173 3.04 -6.54 4.02
N ARG A 174 3.46 -5.59 4.87
CA ARG A 174 4.73 -5.64 5.59
C ARG A 174 4.66 -4.86 6.90
N PRO A 175 5.34 -5.31 7.98
CA PRO A 175 5.27 -4.66 9.29
C PRO A 175 5.71 -3.19 9.27
N GLU A 176 6.64 -2.82 8.38
CA GLU A 176 7.15 -1.45 8.20
C GLU A 176 6.04 -0.44 7.82
N GLY A 177 4.89 -0.93 7.32
CA GLY A 177 3.73 -0.09 6.98
C GLY A 177 3.09 0.63 8.15
N ILE A 178 3.36 0.19 9.38
CA ILE A 178 2.95 0.90 10.60
C ILE A 178 3.61 2.29 10.72
N SER A 179 4.73 2.52 10.03
CA SER A 179 5.38 3.82 10.05
C SER A 179 4.51 4.94 9.45
N VAL A 180 3.60 4.62 8.52
CA VAL A 180 2.70 5.62 7.92
C VAL A 180 1.79 6.24 8.99
N ILE A 181 1.11 5.42 9.80
CA ILE A 181 0.24 5.93 10.87
C ILE A 181 1.03 6.70 11.93
N LEU A 182 2.25 6.27 12.25
CA LEU A 182 3.13 6.99 13.18
C LEU A 182 3.49 8.38 12.65
N ILE A 183 3.92 8.46 11.38
CA ILE A 183 4.34 9.73 10.78
C ILE A 183 3.14 10.69 10.66
N LEU A 184 1.97 10.20 10.26
CA LEU A 184 0.75 11.02 10.21
C LEU A 184 0.31 11.50 11.59
N SER A 185 0.42 10.65 12.62
CA SER A 185 0.09 11.03 14.00
C SER A 185 1.02 12.12 14.54
N ILE A 186 2.32 11.98 14.30
CA ILE A 186 3.32 12.99 14.64
C ILE A 186 3.03 14.30 13.90
N TRP A 187 2.70 14.24 12.61
CA TRP A 187 2.40 15.43 11.82
C TRP A 187 1.15 16.17 12.33
N ILE A 188 0.10 15.44 12.70
CA ILE A 188 -1.10 16.02 13.33
C ILE A 188 -0.73 16.66 14.68
N GLY A 189 0.13 16.02 15.48
CA GLY A 189 0.63 16.58 16.74
C GLY A 189 1.43 17.87 16.55
N ILE A 190 2.34 17.91 15.58
CA ILE A 190 3.12 19.12 15.24
C ILE A 190 2.20 20.27 14.84
N GLN A 191 1.12 19.99 14.08
CA GLN A 191 0.14 21.02 13.70
C GLN A 191 -0.61 21.59 14.91
N LEU A 192 -0.87 20.77 15.93
CA LEU A 192 -1.49 21.25 17.16
C LEU A 192 -0.55 22.22 17.89
N ILE A 193 0.74 21.90 18.01
CA ILE A 193 1.75 22.72 18.69
C ILE A 193 1.97 24.06 17.96
N LYS A 194 1.99 24.04 16.62
CA LYS A 194 2.21 25.24 15.80
C LYS A 194 0.96 26.12 15.64
N SER A 195 -0.20 25.68 16.11
CA SER A 195 -1.45 26.44 15.95
C SER A 195 -1.53 27.57 16.98
N GLU A 196 -1.74 28.81 16.54
CA GLU A 196 -1.97 29.97 17.43
C GLU A 196 -3.22 29.80 18.32
N ARG A 197 -4.17 28.95 17.90
CA ARG A 197 -5.35 28.55 18.67
C ARG A 197 -5.43 27.02 18.70
N PRO A 198 -4.77 26.34 19.65
CA PRO A 198 -4.75 24.89 19.70
C PRO A 198 -6.12 24.36 20.13
N CYS A 199 -6.79 23.62 19.24
CA CYS A 199 -8.03 22.93 19.56
C CYS A 199 -7.75 21.43 19.69
N TRP A 200 -7.51 20.98 20.94
CA TRP A 200 -7.21 19.59 21.26
C TRP A 200 -8.31 18.62 20.82
N GLY A 201 -9.58 19.02 20.94
CA GLY A 201 -10.73 18.20 20.52
C GLY A 201 -10.70 17.86 19.03
N ASN A 202 -10.33 18.80 18.16
CA ASN A 202 -10.23 18.55 16.72
C ASN A 202 -8.99 17.69 16.37
N CYS A 203 -7.88 17.88 17.10
CA CYS A 203 -6.71 17.02 16.96
C CYS A 203 -7.04 15.57 17.32
N LEU A 204 -7.68 15.37 18.48
CA LEU A 204 -8.09 14.05 18.95
C LEU A 204 -9.08 13.40 17.97
N LYS A 205 -10.05 14.17 17.44
CA LYS A 205 -10.98 13.68 16.42
C LYS A 205 -10.27 13.15 15.17
N LYS A 206 -9.27 13.87 14.66
CA LYS A 206 -8.47 13.43 13.48
C LYS A 206 -7.69 12.16 13.78
N LEU A 207 -7.04 12.09 14.95
CA LEU A 207 -6.31 10.91 15.40
C LEU A 207 -7.26 9.72 15.56
N CYS A 208 -8.38 9.86 16.27
CA CYS A 208 -9.36 8.81 16.44
C CYS A 208 -9.84 8.26 15.09
N VAL A 209 -10.19 9.13 14.14
CA VAL A 209 -10.65 8.69 12.80
C VAL A 209 -9.56 7.96 12.03
N LEU A 210 -8.30 8.42 12.11
CA LEU A 210 -7.14 7.75 11.52
C LEU A 210 -6.93 6.35 12.12
N PHE A 211 -6.92 6.26 13.46
CA PHE A 211 -6.74 5.00 14.19
C PHE A 211 -7.91 4.04 13.98
N ILE A 212 -9.15 4.52 13.92
CA ILE A 212 -10.32 3.70 13.60
C ILE A 212 -10.16 3.09 12.21
N GLY A 213 -9.79 3.89 11.20
CA GLY A 213 -9.55 3.37 9.84
C GLY A 213 -8.45 2.30 9.79
N PHE A 214 -7.40 2.46 10.60
CA PHE A 214 -6.33 1.48 10.71
C PHE A 214 -6.78 0.18 11.41
N LEU A 215 -7.33 0.32 12.62
CA LEU A 215 -7.67 -0.81 13.49
C LEU A 215 -8.78 -1.69 12.91
N ILE A 216 -9.74 -1.13 12.17
CA ILE A 216 -10.81 -1.94 11.55
C ILE A 216 -10.23 -3.06 10.68
N PHE A 217 -9.18 -2.78 9.91
CA PHE A 217 -8.59 -3.77 9.00
C PHE A 217 -7.39 -4.50 9.63
N SER A 218 -6.61 -3.86 10.49
CA SER A 218 -5.44 -4.50 11.10
C SER A 218 -5.79 -5.38 12.31
N SER A 219 -6.92 -5.14 12.98
CA SER A 219 -7.27 -5.84 14.23
C SER A 219 -7.43 -7.35 14.10
N PRO A 220 -8.04 -7.94 13.04
CA PRO A 220 -8.19 -9.39 12.96
C PRO A 220 -6.82 -10.10 12.94
N TYR A 221 -5.86 -9.51 12.22
CA TYR A 221 -4.49 -10.02 12.17
C TYR A 221 -3.73 -9.82 13.48
N LEU A 222 -3.89 -8.65 14.13
CA LEU A 222 -3.26 -8.39 15.43
C LEU A 222 -3.79 -9.31 16.53
N LEU A 223 -5.10 -9.62 16.52
CA LEU A 223 -5.71 -10.57 17.45
C LEU A 223 -5.18 -11.98 17.21
N TYR A 224 -5.13 -12.43 15.95
CA TYR A 224 -4.50 -13.71 15.60
C TYR A 224 -3.03 -13.78 16.06
N LEU A 225 -2.27 -12.71 15.85
CA LEU A 225 -0.86 -12.65 16.23
C LEU A 225 -0.68 -12.74 17.75
N ARG A 226 -1.57 -12.08 18.52
CA ARG A 226 -1.60 -12.18 19.99
C ARG A 226 -1.89 -13.60 20.46
N ASP A 227 -2.88 -14.26 19.85
CA ASP A 227 -3.26 -15.63 20.21
C ASP A 227 -2.15 -16.63 19.86
N TYR A 228 -1.44 -16.40 18.74
CA TYR A 228 -0.35 -17.27 18.29
C TYR A 228 0.95 -17.07 19.08
N THR A 229 1.32 -15.82 19.40
CA THR A 229 2.60 -15.49 20.05
C THR A 229 2.51 -15.32 21.57
N ASN A 230 1.31 -15.43 22.17
CA ASN A 230 1.03 -15.16 23.59
C ASN A 230 1.55 -13.79 24.10
N SER A 231 1.85 -12.87 23.19
CA SER A 231 2.44 -11.55 23.49
C SER A 231 1.99 -10.53 22.45
N TRP A 232 2.00 -9.24 22.81
CA TRP A 232 1.71 -8.16 21.86
C TRP A 232 2.93 -7.90 20.99
N THR A 233 3.05 -8.62 19.88
CA THR A 233 4.09 -8.43 18.87
C THR A 233 3.51 -7.80 17.61
N PHE A 234 4.33 -7.07 16.85
CA PHE A 234 3.92 -6.46 15.58
C PHE A 234 4.33 -7.30 14.36
N THR A 235 5.15 -8.33 14.57
CA THR A 235 5.64 -9.25 13.54
C THR A 235 5.95 -10.62 14.16
N GLN A 236 5.75 -11.69 13.38
CA GLN A 236 6.16 -13.07 13.70
C GLN A 236 7.66 -13.31 13.53
N LYS A 237 8.39 -12.36 12.91
CA LYS A 237 9.82 -12.52 12.67
C LYS A 237 10.55 -12.51 14.02
N LYS A 238 10.95 -13.69 14.50
CA LYS A 238 11.72 -13.87 15.74
C LYS A 238 12.84 -12.82 15.77
N THR A 239 12.85 -12.02 16.82
CA THR A 239 14.07 -11.40 17.34
C THR A 239 15.05 -12.55 17.54
N VAL A 240 16.03 -12.66 16.63
CA VAL A 240 17.22 -13.44 16.90
C VAL A 240 17.88 -12.74 18.06
N VAL A 241 17.71 -13.31 19.26
CA VAL A 241 18.51 -13.01 20.43
C VAL A 241 19.92 -13.53 20.16
#